data_AF-A0A961V2W8-F1
#
_entry.id   AF-A0A961V2W8-F1
#
_cell.length_a   1.000
_cell.length_b   1.000
_cell.length_c   1.000
_cell.angle_alpha   90.00
_cell.angle_beta   90.00
_cell.angle_gamma   90.00
#
_symmetry.space_group_name_H-M   'P 1'
#
loop_
_entity.id
_entity.type
_entity.pdbx_description
1 polymer ?
#
loop_
_entity_poly.entity_id
_entity_poly.type
_entity_poly.pdbx_seq_one_letter_code
_entity_poly.pdbx_strand_id
1 'polypeptide(L)' 'MPEAQGKARVVVSAEPLPPVTGALAPGEVGTIVTGAGAAAYEWTTADDRIRWDDHAGAVLGIPVERISTGRGYTALLDPA' A
#
# COMPACT_ATOMS: atom_id res chain seq x y z
N MET A 1 -2.87 33.04 48.29
CA MET A 1 -2.40 33.66 47.02
C MET A 1 -2.26 32.53 46.00
N PRO A 2 -3.07 32.43 44.95
CA PRO A 2 -2.98 31.32 43.98
C PRO A 2 -1.99 31.64 42.85
N GLU A 3 -1.15 30.66 42.51
CA GLU A 3 -0.19 30.69 41.40
C GLU A 3 -0.90 30.76 40.04
N ALA A 4 -0.51 31.73 39.21
CA ALA A 4 -0.95 31.85 37.83
C ALA A 4 -0.13 30.91 36.93
N GLN A 5 -0.65 29.73 36.63
CA GLN A 5 -0.08 28.83 35.63
C GLN A 5 -0.34 29.40 34.21
N GLY A 6 0.67 30.02 33.61
CA GLY A 6 0.64 30.44 32.22
C GLY A 6 0.72 29.23 31.28
N LYS A 7 -0.29 29.07 30.40
CA LYS A 7 -0.27 28.01 29.37
C LYS A 7 0.74 28.35 28.27
N ALA A 8 1.79 27.53 28.14
CA ALA A 8 2.70 27.61 27.01
C ALA A 8 1.99 27.13 25.73
N ARG A 9 2.03 27.95 24.67
CA ARG A 9 1.50 27.59 23.36
C ARG A 9 2.66 27.13 22.48
N VAL A 10 2.73 25.83 22.21
CA VAL A 10 3.70 25.26 21.26
C VAL A 10 3.19 25.52 19.84
N VAL A 11 3.97 26.26 19.06
CA VAL A 11 3.72 26.45 17.63
C VAL A 11 4.61 25.47 16.88
N VAL A 12 4.01 24.44 16.30
CA VAL A 12 4.70 23.51 15.41
C VAL A 12 4.70 24.12 14.02
N SER A 13 5.86 24.65 13.59
CA SER A 13 6.05 25.05 12.20
C SER A 13 6.28 23.78 11.37
N ALA A 14 5.30 23.42 10.54
CA ALA A 14 5.52 22.41 9.51
C ALA A 14 6.31 23.06 8.37
N GLU A 15 7.53 22.58 8.13
CA GLU A 15 8.27 22.97 6.93
C GLU A 15 7.55 22.39 5.69
N PRO A 16 7.28 23.20 4.66
CA PRO A 16 6.58 22.71 3.47
C PRO A 16 7.47 21.68 2.76
N LEU A 17 6.92 20.47 2.57
CA LEU A 17 7.58 19.41 1.81
C LEU A 17 7.96 19.94 0.41
N PRO A 18 9.17 19.69 -0.10
CA PRO A 18 9.51 20.06 -1.46
C PRO A 18 8.51 19.44 -2.45
N PRO A 19 8.15 20.16 -3.53
CA PRO A 19 7.24 19.62 -4.53
C PRO A 19 7.84 18.36 -5.14
N VAL A 20 7.12 17.24 -5.02
CA VAL A 20 7.48 15.99 -5.68
C VAL A 20 7.39 16.22 -7.18
N THR A 21 8.53 16.51 -7.80
CA THR A 21 8.62 16.83 -9.22
C THR A 21 8.89 15.53 -9.96
N GLY A 22 7.84 14.76 -10.23
CA GLY A 22 7.95 13.49 -10.92
C GLY A 22 6.80 12.56 -10.61
N ALA A 23 5.61 12.85 -11.13
CA ALA A 23 4.56 11.84 -11.18
C ALA A 23 4.91 10.88 -12.32
N LEU A 24 5.25 9.63 -11.98
CA LEU A 24 5.38 8.56 -12.96
C LEU A 24 4.02 8.39 -13.66
N ALA A 25 4.04 8.24 -14.98
CA ALA A 25 2.84 7.87 -15.70
C ALA A 25 2.36 6.48 -15.22
N PRO A 26 1.04 6.19 -15.24
CA PRO A 26 0.51 4.91 -14.77
C PRO A 26 1.19 3.67 -15.38
N GLY A 27 1.59 3.74 -16.65
CA GLY A 27 2.31 2.65 -17.34
C GLY A 27 3.78 2.48 -16.91
N GLU A 28 4.43 3.55 -16.45
CA GLU A 28 5.82 3.49 -15.96
C GLU A 28 5.89 2.75 -14.63
N VAL A 29 4.91 2.97 -13.75
CA VAL A 29 4.80 2.26 -12.47
C VAL A 29 4.65 0.74 -12.70
N GLY A 30 3.76 0.33 -13.59
CA GLY A 30 3.57 -1.09 -13.91
C GLY A 30 4.84 -1.76 -14.47
N THR A 31 5.58 -1.04 -15.32
CA THR A 31 6.84 -1.52 -15.89
C THR A 31 7.93 -1.69 -14.83
N ILE A 32 8.05 -0.73 -13.91
CA ILE A 32 9.02 -0.79 -12.80
C ILE A 32 8.69 -1.94 -11.85
N VAL A 33 7.43 -2.07 -11.45
CA VAL A 33 6.97 -3.14 -10.53
C VAL A 33 7.24 -4.52 -11.13
N THR A 34 6.91 -4.70 -12.41
CA THR A 34 7.19 -5.94 -13.15
C THR A 34 8.69 -6.22 -13.24
N GLY A 35 9.50 -5.21 -13.60
CA GLY A 35 10.96 -5.34 -13.68
C GLY A 35 11.63 -5.65 -12.33
N ALA A 36 11.02 -5.25 -11.22
CA ALA A 36 11.47 -5.57 -9.87
C ALA A 36 11.06 -6.99 -9.42
N GLY A 37 10.30 -7.73 -10.22
CA GLY A 37 9.72 -9.02 -9.81
C GLY A 37 8.72 -8.87 -8.66
N ALA A 38 8.05 -7.72 -8.58
CA ALA A 38 7.02 -7.45 -7.59
C ALA A 38 5.62 -7.57 -8.21
N ALA A 39 4.64 -7.88 -7.38
CA ALA A 39 3.23 -7.90 -7.74
C ALA A 39 2.46 -7.00 -6.75
N ALA A 40 1.65 -6.09 -7.27
CA ALA A 40 0.78 -5.23 -6.49
C ALA A 40 -0.62 -5.84 -6.37
N TYR A 41 -1.29 -5.57 -5.25
CA TYR A 41 -2.69 -5.88 -5.06
C TYR A 41 -3.43 -4.81 -4.26
N GLU A 42 -4.73 -4.72 -4.49
CA GLU A 42 -5.66 -3.97 -3.68
C GLU A 42 -6.61 -4.96 -2.99
N TRP A 43 -6.78 -4.84 -1.67
CA TRP A 43 -7.73 -5.65 -0.92
C TRP A 43 -8.89 -4.80 -0.41
N THR A 44 -10.08 -5.09 -0.92
CA THR A 44 -11.34 -4.62 -0.32
C THR A 44 -11.77 -5.58 0.77
N THR A 45 -11.59 -5.18 2.03
CA THR A 45 -11.90 -6.04 3.19
C THR A 45 -13.39 -6.21 3.44
N ALA A 46 -14.22 -5.28 2.96
CA ALA A 46 -15.67 -5.31 3.15
C ALA A 46 -16.35 -6.50 2.45
N ASP A 47 -15.85 -6.91 1.28
CA ASP A 47 -16.35 -8.03 0.49
C ASP A 47 -15.29 -9.12 0.24
N ASP A 48 -14.20 -9.08 1.00
CA ASP A 48 -13.07 -10.00 0.96
C ASP A 48 -12.49 -10.22 -0.45
N ARG A 49 -12.35 -9.15 -1.23
CA ARG A 49 -11.87 -9.21 -2.62
C ARG A 49 -10.48 -8.62 -2.77
N ILE A 50 -9.59 -9.42 -3.34
CA ILE A 50 -8.25 -8.98 -3.76
C ILE A 50 -8.24 -8.81 -5.27
N ARG A 51 -7.88 -7.62 -5.74
CA ARG A 51 -7.56 -7.34 -7.15
C ARG A 51 -6.05 -7.30 -7.30
N TRP A 52 -5.53 -8.13 -8.20
CA TRP A 52 -4.13 -8.17 -8.55
C TRP A 52 -3.85 -7.28 -9.76
N ASP A 53 -2.61 -6.81 -9.88
CA ASP A 53 -2.14 -6.27 -11.16
C ASP A 53 -2.08 -7.36 -12.25
N ASP A 54 -1.98 -6.92 -13.51
CA ASP A 54 -2.06 -7.81 -14.67
C ASP A 54 -0.91 -8.82 -14.75
N HIS A 55 0.22 -8.56 -14.07
CA HIS A 55 1.44 -9.36 -14.15
C HIS A 55 1.65 -10.28 -12.95
N ALA A 56 0.84 -10.14 -11.89
CA ALA A 56 0.97 -10.86 -10.63
C ALA A 56 1.03 -12.39 -10.81
N GLY A 57 0.22 -12.96 -11.71
CA GLY A 57 0.23 -14.40 -11.95
C GLY A 57 1.57 -14.91 -12.48
N ALA A 58 2.24 -14.12 -13.32
CA ALA A 58 3.55 -14.46 -13.85
C ALA A 58 4.64 -14.32 -12.78
N VAL A 59 4.57 -13.28 -11.93
CA VAL A 59 5.51 -13.06 -10.83
C VAL A 59 5.38 -14.13 -9.74
N LEU A 60 4.15 -14.47 -9.36
CA LEU A 60 3.87 -15.41 -8.27
C LEU A 60 3.91 -16.88 -8.72
N GLY A 61 3.88 -17.15 -10.03
CA GLY A 61 3.89 -18.50 -10.58
C GLY A 61 2.61 -19.29 -10.30
N ILE A 62 1.51 -18.62 -9.95
CA ILE A 62 0.22 -19.25 -9.64
C ILE A 62 -0.95 -18.46 -10.24
N PRO A 63 -2.09 -19.12 -10.53
CA PRO A 63 -3.30 -18.42 -10.96
C PRO A 63 -3.82 -17.51 -9.84
N VAL A 64 -3.90 -16.21 -10.12
CA VAL A 64 -4.31 -15.18 -9.14
C VAL A 64 -5.75 -15.34 -8.68
N GLU A 65 -6.58 -16.03 -9.46
CA GLU A 65 -7.98 -16.34 -9.12
C GLU A 65 -8.06 -17.16 -7.83
N ARG A 66 -7.05 -17.99 -7.55
CA ARG A 66 -6.98 -18.81 -6.32
C ARG A 66 -6.70 -17.98 -5.06
N ILE A 67 -6.12 -16.80 -5.23
CA ILE A 67 -5.72 -15.88 -4.15
C ILE A 67 -6.40 -14.51 -4.30
N SER A 68 -7.55 -14.46 -4.98
CA SER A 68 -8.35 -13.23 -5.17
C SER A 68 -9.28 -12.94 -3.98
N THR A 69 -9.07 -13.60 -2.85
CA THR A 69 -9.76 -13.36 -1.56
C THR A 69 -8.74 -13.40 -0.43
N GLY A 70 -9.01 -12.71 0.67
CA GLY A 70 -8.17 -12.76 1.86
C GLY A 70 -7.98 -14.19 2.37
N ARG A 71 -9.04 -15.00 2.40
CA ARG A 71 -8.92 -16.43 2.77
C ARG A 71 -8.02 -17.22 1.82
N GLY A 72 -8.19 -17.02 0.51
CA GLY A 72 -7.37 -17.70 -0.49
C GLY A 72 -5.89 -17.33 -0.36
N TYR A 73 -5.61 -16.05 -0.10
CA TYR A 73 -4.26 -15.58 0.15
C TYR A 73 -3.68 -16.12 1.48
N THR A 74 -4.44 -16.12 2.57
CA THR A 74 -4.00 -16.67 3.86
C THR A 74 -3.63 -18.16 3.77
N ALA A 75 -4.43 -18.96 3.05
CA ALA A 75 -4.15 -20.38 2.87
C ALA A 75 -2.82 -20.67 2.15
N LEU A 76 -2.29 -19.70 1.40
CA LEU A 76 -0.97 -19.79 0.78
C LEU A 76 0.17 -19.50 1.77
N LEU A 77 -0.05 -18.58 2.72
CA LEU A 77 0.95 -18.18 3.70
C LEU A 77 1.10 -19.19 4.85
N ASP A 78 -0.02 -19.78 5.27
CA ASP A 78 -0.08 -20.75 6.36
C ASP A 78 -0.93 -21.95 5.90
N PRO A 79 -0.30 -22.91 5.20
CA PRO A 79 -0.98 -24.13 4.78
C PRO A 79 -1.19 -25.02 6.01
N ALA A 80 -2.45 -25.28 6.35
CA ALA A 80 -2.84 -26.19 7.43
C ALA A 80 -2.35 -27.64 7.21
#